data_AF-A0A924R703-F1
#
_entry.id   AF-A0A924R703-F1
#
_cell.length_a   1.000
_cell.length_b   1.000
_cell.length_c   1.000
_cell.angle_alpha   90.00
_cell.angle_beta   90.00
_cell.angle_gamma   90.00
#
_symmetry.space_group_name_H-M   'P 1'
#
loop_
_entity.id
_entity.type
_entity.pdbx_description
1 polymer ?
#
loop_
_entity_poly.entity_id
_entity_poly.type
_entity_poly.pdbx_seq_one_letter_code
_entity_poly.pdbx_strand_id
1 'polypeptide(L)' 'MIIKTKTYYLASTGDDKNKGTINSPWKTIKKINEVHLLPGDKVLFLENLQGCRHMTMGLQALRF' A
#
# COMPACT_ATOMS: atom_id res chain seq x y z
N MET A 1 28.75 4.79 -10.62
CA MET A 1 27.82 4.00 -9.78
C MET A 1 26.42 4.52 -10.03
N ILE A 2 25.54 3.75 -10.68
CA ILE A 2 24.13 4.18 -10.85
C ILE A 2 23.37 3.76 -9.60
N ILE A 3 22.94 4.74 -8.82
CA ILE A 3 22.04 4.50 -7.68
C ILE A 3 20.69 4.03 -8.21
N LYS A 4 20.29 2.81 -7.84
CA LYS A 4 18.99 2.25 -8.22
C LYS A 4 17.97 2.63 -7.15
N THR A 5 17.12 3.59 -7.49
CA THR A 5 16.07 4.07 -6.58
C THR A 5 14.89 3.10 -6.56
N LYS A 6 14.37 2.82 -5.36
CA LYS A 6 13.17 2.03 -5.14
C LYS A 6 12.07 2.89 -4.54
N THR A 7 10.84 2.53 -4.85
CA THR A 7 9.65 3.16 -4.27
C THR A 7 8.88 2.11 -3.48
N TYR A 8 8.74 2.35 -2.19
CA TYR A 8 7.99 1.51 -1.25
C TYR A 8 6.61 2.12 -1.00
N TYR A 9 5.60 1.27 -0.90
CA TYR A 9 4.22 1.69 -0.71
C TYR A 9 3.71 1.15 0.62
N LEU A 10 3.13 2.03 1.43
CA LEU A 10 2.44 1.70 2.67
C LEU A 10 0.95 2.04 2.51
N ALA A 11 0.06 1.16 2.97
CA ALA A 11 -1.38 1.40 3.01
C ALA A 11 -1.95 0.74 4.27
N SER A 12 -2.99 1.31 4.90
CA SER A 12 -3.52 0.71 6.14
C SER A 12 -4.21 -0.63 5.90
N THR A 13 -4.59 -0.92 4.65
CA THR A 13 -5.12 -2.20 4.18
C THR A 13 -4.06 -3.16 3.68
N GLY A 14 -2.78 -2.76 3.72
CA GLY A 14 -1.66 -3.61 3.32
C GLY A 14 -1.38 -4.74 4.30
N ASP A 15 -0.31 -5.48 4.03
CA ASP A 15 0.21 -6.56 4.88
C ASP A 15 1.74 -6.46 4.91
N ASP A 16 2.36 -6.56 6.09
CA ASP A 16 3.82 -6.51 6.25
C ASP A 16 4.55 -7.75 5.69
N LYS A 17 3.79 -8.82 5.35
CA LYS A 17 4.28 -9.97 4.57
C LYS A 17 4.41 -9.68 3.08
N ASN A 18 3.86 -8.55 2.59
CA ASN A 18 3.94 -8.18 1.19
C ASN A 18 5.35 -7.74 0.77
N LYS A 19 5.52 -7.45 -0.51
CA LYS A 19 6.79 -6.98 -1.10
C LYS A 19 6.98 -5.46 -1.03
N GLY A 20 5.99 -4.71 -0.54
CA GLY A 20 6.06 -3.24 -0.45
C GLY A 20 5.91 -2.52 -1.79
N THR A 21 5.25 -3.15 -2.76
CA THR A 21 4.98 -2.58 -4.09
C THR A 21 3.60 -1.93 -4.13
N ILE A 22 3.29 -1.17 -5.18
CA ILE A 22 1.99 -0.49 -5.32
C ILE A 22 0.79 -1.47 -5.26
N ASN A 23 0.94 -2.66 -5.82
CA ASN A 23 -0.09 -3.72 -5.81
C ASN A 23 -0.07 -4.57 -4.54
N SER A 24 0.97 -4.47 -3.72
CA SER A 24 1.16 -5.24 -2.50
C SER A 24 1.90 -4.38 -1.46
N PRO A 25 1.22 -3.35 -0.93
CA PRO A 25 1.84 -2.41 0.00
C PRO A 25 2.01 -3.04 1.38
N TRP A 26 2.96 -2.49 2.14
CA TRP A 26 3.13 -2.80 3.56
C TRP A 26 2.09 -2.07 4.42
N LYS A 27 1.88 -2.55 5.64
CA LYS A 27 0.89 -1.98 6.56
C LYS A 27 1.51 -1.00 7.54
N THR A 28 2.67 -1.33 8.08
CA THR A 28 3.25 -0.60 9.22
C THR A 28 4.53 0.14 8.88
N ILE A 29 4.76 1.24 9.60
CA ILE A 29 6.04 1.95 9.58
C ILE A 29 7.15 1.10 10.21
N LYS A 30 6.81 0.20 11.13
CA LYS A 30 7.80 -0.75 11.66
C LYS A 30 8.45 -1.54 10.53
N LYS A 31 7.66 -1.96 9.53
CA LYS A 31 8.21 -2.71 8.39
C LYS A 31 9.21 -1.90 7.58
N ILE A 32 8.98 -0.60 7.37
CA ILE A 32 9.93 0.24 6.60
C ILE A 32 11.26 0.43 7.35
N ASN A 33 11.22 0.47 8.69
CA ASN A 33 12.43 0.60 9.52
C ASN A 33 13.29 -0.68 9.53
N GLU A 34 12.75 -1.83 9.11
CA GLU A 34 13.50 -3.07 8.96
C GLU A 34 14.24 -3.17 7.61
N VAL A 35 13.96 -2.25 6.68
CA VAL A 35 14.52 -2.28 5.31
C VAL A 35 15.68 -1.30 5.22
N HIS A 36 16.74 -1.71 4.52
CA HIS A 36 17.86 -0.82 4.25
C HIS A 36 17.50 0.16 3.13
N LEU A 37 17.20 1.41 3.52
CA LEU A 37 16.90 2.50 2.59
C LEU A 37 18.20 3.10 2.07
N LEU A 38 18.29 3.23 0.74
CA LEU A 38 19.42 3.91 0.09
C LEU A 38 19.04 5.35 -0.28
N PRO A 39 20.01 6.26 -0.39
CA PRO A 39 19.75 7.61 -0.89
C PRO A 39 19.02 7.58 -2.24
N GLY A 40 17.89 8.30 -2.32
CA GLY A 40 17.03 8.36 -3.49
C GLY A 40 15.82 7.40 -3.46
N ASP A 41 15.75 6.50 -2.47
CA ASP A 41 14.53 5.72 -2.23
C ASP A 41 13.37 6.60 -1.78
N LYS A 42 12.16 6.19 -2.14
CA LYS A 42 10.91 6.88 -1.80
C LYS A 42 9.99 5.98 -1.01
N VAL A 43 9.30 6.55 -0.04
CA VAL A 43 8.26 5.88 0.74
C VAL A 43 6.97 6.66 0.52
N LEU A 44 5.99 6.01 -0.08
CA LEU A 44 4.67 6.58 -0.39
C LEU A 44 3.63 6.00 0.55
N PHE A 45 2.88 6.87 1.21
CA PHE A 45 1.71 6.50 2.00
C PHE A 45 0.48 6.62 1.11
N LEU A 46 -0.12 5.48 0.79
CA LEU A 46 -1.36 5.41 0.07
C LEU A 46 -2.50 5.69 1.04
N GLU A 47 -3.24 6.76 0.77
CA GLU A 47 -4.52 6.98 1.43
C GLU A 47 -5.47 5.85 1.03
N ASN A 48 -6.19 5.33 2.00
CA ASN A 48 -7.10 4.23 1.73
C ASN A 48 -8.28 4.76 0.91
N LEU A 49 -8.37 4.33 -0.35
CA LEU A 49 -9.61 4.38 -1.12
C LEU A 49 -10.73 3.49 -0.53
N GLN A 50 -10.58 3.00 0.72
CA GLN A 50 -11.65 2.33 1.46
C GLN A 50 -12.80 3.26 1.85
N GLY A 51 -12.59 4.59 1.86
CA GLY A 51 -13.71 5.54 1.90
C GLY A 51 -14.64 5.43 0.69
N CYS A 52 -14.15 4.91 -0.45
CA CYS A 52 -14.92 4.72 -1.67
C CYS A 52 -15.33 3.25 -1.93
N ARG A 53 -15.16 2.32 -0.97
CA ARG A 53 -15.74 0.96 -1.09
C ARG A 53 -17.24 0.90 -0.78
N HIS A 54 -17.88 2.06 -0.60
CA HIS A 54 -19.33 2.19 -0.49
C HIS A 54 -20.05 2.48 -1.83
N MET A 55 -19.34 2.52 -2.97
CA MET A 55 -19.94 2.78 -4.30
C MET A 55 -19.98 1.57 -5.25
N THR A 56 -20.00 0.33 -4.74
CA THR A 56 -20.29 -0.86 -5.59
C THR A 56 -21.32 -1.83 -4.99
N MET A 57 -22.18 -1.37 -4.08
CA MET A 57 -23.37 -2.14 -3.67
C MET A 57 -24.62 -1.61 -4.39
N GLY A 58 -24.55 -1.52 -5.72
CA GLY A 58 -25.66 -1.21 -6.60
C GLY A 58 -26.11 -2.43 -7.41
N LEU A 59 -26.24 -3.64 -6.81
CA LEU A 59 -26.95 -4.77 -7.44
C LEU A 59 -27.31 -5.94 -6.49
N GLN A 60 -27.80 -5.68 -5.28
CA GLN A 60 -28.30 -6.75 -4.38
C GLN A 60 -29.60 -6.39 -3.63
N ALA A 61 -30.39 -5.43 -4.10
CA ALA A 61 -31.73 -5.17 -3.58
C ALA A 61 -32.80 -5.75 -4.53
N LEU A 62 -32.73 -7.05 -4.78
CA LEU A 62 -33.89 -7.82 -5.22
C LEU A 62 -33.71 -9.27 -4.78
N ARG A 63 -34.23 -9.61 -3.60
CA ARG A 63 -34.75 -10.93 -3.25
C ARG A 63 -35.37 -10.88 -1.85
N PHE A 64 -36.70 -10.77 -1.89
CA PHE A 64 -37.74 -11.07 -0.89
C PHE A 64 -37.62 -10.37 0.48
#